data_AF-A0A7C4MTL7-F1
#
_entry.id   AF-A0A7C4MTL7-F1
#
_cell.length_a   1.000
_cell.length_b   1.000
_cell.length_c   1.000
_cell.angle_alpha   90.00
_cell.angle_beta   90.00
_cell.angle_gamma   90.00
#
_symmetry.space_group_name_H-M   'P 1'
#
loop_
_entity.id
_entity.type
_entity.pdbx_description
1 polymer ?
#
loop_
_entity_poly.entity_id
_entity_poly.type
_entity_poly.pdbx_seq_one_letter_code
_entity_poly.pdbx_strand_id
1 'polypeptide(L)'
;MTLISETNLSRLRGVYALGLMDECQVLSYSQPGGAYGYAHPEYEPGATLQCLFRPADKSDELMGVAQVRNIDALCYLPRTATVNNKDRLKVVSLHGEEPNEVTTYEVVAGPIFDSVVQKVGLALVTDGSDTA
;
A
#
# COMPACT_ATOMS: atom_id res chain seq x y z
N MET A 1 -17.77 -18.46 -15.07
CA MET A 1 -16.66 -17.52 -15.33
C MET A 1 -17.19 -16.47 -16.30
N THR A 2 -17.69 -15.36 -15.77
CA THR A 2 -18.36 -14.32 -16.56
C THR A 2 -17.28 -13.41 -17.15
N LEU A 3 -17.05 -13.51 -18.46
CA LEU A 3 -16.10 -12.66 -19.17
C LEU A 3 -16.65 -11.23 -19.20
N ILE A 4 -16.06 -10.35 -18.40
CA ILE A 4 -16.33 -8.90 -18.47
C ILE A 4 -15.79 -8.41 -19.82
N SER A 5 -16.62 -7.70 -20.60
CA SER A 5 -16.19 -7.11 -21.88
C SER A 5 -15.19 -5.96 -21.65
N GLU A 6 -14.27 -5.75 -22.60
CA GLU A 6 -13.24 -4.70 -22.50
C GLU A 6 -13.85 -3.30 -22.29
N THR A 7 -14.99 -3.01 -22.90
CA THR A 7 -15.71 -1.75 -22.73
C THR A 7 -16.23 -1.57 -21.30
N ASN A 8 -16.75 -2.64 -20.68
CA ASN A 8 -17.21 -2.60 -19.30
C ASN A 8 -16.04 -2.50 -18.32
N LEU A 9 -14.92 -3.17 -18.63
CA LEU A 9 -13.70 -3.12 -17.84
C LEU A 9 -13.05 -1.72 -17.86
N SER A 10 -13.04 -1.06 -19.03
CA SER A 10 -12.57 0.32 -19.17
C SER A 10 -13.44 1.31 -18.38
N ARG A 11 -14.77 1.16 -18.42
CA ARG A 11 -15.69 1.99 -17.61
C ARG A 11 -15.50 1.78 -16.12
N LEU A 12 -15.35 0.52 -15.68
CA LEU A 12 -15.07 0.20 -14.28
C LEU A 12 -13.75 0.82 -13.83
N ARG A 13 -12.69 0.73 -14.64
CA ARG A 13 -11.41 1.41 -14.37
C ARG A 13 -11.59 2.92 -14.23
N GLY A 14 -12.36 3.55 -15.12
CA GLY A 14 -12.64 4.98 -15.06
C GLY A 14 -13.36 5.42 -13.78
N VAL A 15 -14.36 4.63 -13.33
CA VAL A 15 -15.07 4.90 -12.06
C VAL A 15 -14.14 4.69 -10.85
N TYR A 16 -13.31 3.66 -10.87
CA TYR A 16 -12.32 3.43 -9.80
C TYR A 16 -11.24 4.51 -9.77
N ALA A 17 -10.82 5.04 -10.92
CA ALA A 17 -9.85 6.14 -10.98
C ALA A 17 -10.37 7.41 -10.29
N LEU A 18 -11.68 7.68 -10.32
CA LEU A 18 -12.28 8.76 -9.54
C LEU A 18 -12.22 8.51 -8.03
N GLY A 19 -12.07 7.26 -7.60
CA GLY A 19 -11.86 6.89 -6.20
C GLY A 19 -10.39 6.92 -5.77
N LEU A 20 -9.43 6.95 -6.70
CA LEU A 20 -8.00 7.04 -6.41
C LEU A 20 -7.58 8.51 -6.30
N MET A 21 -8.10 9.22 -5.29
CA MET A 21 -7.79 10.63 -5.04
C MET A 21 -6.59 10.82 -4.10
N ASP A 22 -6.02 9.71 -3.62
CA ASP A 22 -4.90 9.73 -2.69
C ASP A 22 -3.62 9.44 -3.48
N GLU A 23 -2.48 9.86 -2.93
CA GLU A 23 -1.17 9.56 -3.51
C GLU A 23 -0.29 8.88 -2.47
N CYS A 24 0.32 7.78 -2.87
CA CYS A 24 1.35 7.11 -2.08
C CYS A 24 2.64 6.99 -2.87
N GLN A 25 3.76 7.15 -2.18
CA GLN A 25 5.08 6.88 -2.72
C GLN A 25 5.53 5.49 -2.29
N VAL A 26 5.97 4.69 -3.26
CA VAL A 26 6.59 3.39 -2.97
C VAL A 26 8.01 3.61 -2.51
N LEU A 27 8.35 3.13 -1.32
CA LEU A 27 9.71 3.09 -0.80
C LEU A 27 10.25 1.67 -1.02
N SER A 28 11.18 1.56 -1.97
CA SER A 28 11.68 0.26 -2.42
C SER A 28 12.68 -0.28 -1.42
N TYR A 29 12.47 -1.52 -0.98
CA TYR A 29 13.41 -2.18 -0.07
C TYR A 29 14.73 -2.48 -0.78
N SER A 30 15.82 -2.03 -0.18
CA SER A 30 17.16 -2.50 -0.50
C SER A 30 17.87 -2.94 0.78
N GLN A 31 18.79 -3.89 0.64
CA GLN A 31 19.62 -4.34 1.75
C GLN A 31 21.01 -4.56 1.18
N PRO A 32 21.79 -3.48 1.01
CA PRO A 32 23.17 -3.62 0.58
C PRO A 32 23.91 -4.51 1.59
N GLY A 33 24.71 -5.44 1.08
CA GLY A 33 25.48 -6.35 1.93
C GLY A 33 26.42 -5.53 2.81
N GLY A 34 26.10 -5.45 4.10
CA GLY A 34 26.95 -4.80 5.10
C GLY A 34 28.22 -5.60 5.32
N ALA A 35 29.35 -4.92 5.50
CA ALA A 35 30.54 -5.54 6.05
C ALA A 35 30.17 -6.15 7.43
N TYR A 36 30.61 -7.39 7.68
CA TYR A 36 30.39 -8.13 8.93
C TYR A 36 28.98 -8.72 9.16
N GLY A 37 28.15 -8.85 8.12
CA GLY A 37 26.92 -9.65 8.19
C GLY A 37 25.73 -8.96 8.87
N TYR A 38 25.89 -7.70 9.28
CA TYR A 38 24.79 -6.84 9.72
C TYR A 38 24.38 -5.97 8.52
N ALA A 39 23.42 -6.45 7.74
CA ALA A 39 22.85 -5.67 6.66
C ALA A 39 21.59 -4.97 7.19
N HIS A 40 21.61 -3.64 7.18
CA HIS A 40 20.49 -2.81 7.58
C HIS A 40 19.52 -2.62 6.39
N PRO A 41 18.20 -2.63 6.62
CA PRO A 41 17.24 -2.34 5.58
C PRO A 41 17.30 -0.85 5.22
N GLU A 42 17.44 -0.56 3.94
CA GLU A 42 17.39 0.78 3.37
C GLU A 42 16.15 0.89 2.48
N TYR A 43 15.52 2.06 2.47
CA TYR A 43 14.27 2.28 1.76
C TYR A 43 14.42 3.50 0.85
N GLU A 44 14.49 3.27 -0.45
CA GLU A 44 14.72 4.33 -1.42
C GLU A 44 13.38 4.85 -1.97
N PRO A 45 13.17 6.19 -1.99
CA PRO A 45 11.96 6.77 -2.54
C PRO A 45 11.84 6.48 -4.04
N GLY A 46 10.81 5.73 -4.41
CA GLY A 46 10.49 5.34 -5.77
C GLY A 46 9.36 6.18 -6.36
N ALA A 47 8.56 5.53 -7.21
CA ALA A 47 7.46 6.15 -7.92
C ALA A 47 6.31 6.54 -6.98
N THR A 48 5.73 7.72 -7.22
CA THR A 48 4.45 8.13 -6.65
C THR A 48 3.32 7.57 -7.50
N LEU A 49 2.35 6.95 -6.84
CA LEU A 49 1.22 6.27 -7.44
C LEU A 49 -0.08 6.85 -6.88
N GLN A 50 -1.07 7.01 -7.75
CA GLN A 50 -2.44 7.25 -7.32
C GLN A 50 -2.98 6.00 -6.64
N CYS A 51 -3.54 6.17 -5.46
CA CYS A 51 -4.09 5.10 -4.64
C CYS A 51 -5.42 5.53 -4.01
N LEU A 52 -6.13 4.56 -3.45
CA LEU A 52 -7.20 4.80 -2.49
C LEU A 52 -6.72 4.23 -1.16
N PHE A 53 -6.45 5.12 -0.22
CA PHE A 53 -6.08 4.80 1.13
C PHE A 53 -7.35 4.72 1.99
N ARG A 54 -7.49 3.63 2.75
CA ARG A 54 -8.54 3.46 3.74
C ARG A 54 -7.92 3.04 5.06
N PRO A 55 -7.99 3.86 6.11
CA PRO A 55 -7.65 3.39 7.44
C PRO A 55 -8.58 2.23 7.79
N ALA A 56 -8.04 1.18 8.42
CA ALA A 56 -8.86 0.08 8.88
C ALA A 56 -9.69 0.55 10.08
N ASP A 57 -11.00 0.34 10.03
CA ASP A 57 -11.83 0.50 11.21
C ASP A 57 -11.42 -0.61 12.21
N LYS A 58 -10.96 -0.22 13.40
CA LYS A 58 -10.57 -1.16 14.48
C LYS A 58 -11.73 -2.08 14.94
N SER A 59 -12.93 -1.95 14.37
CA SER A 59 -14.12 -2.69 14.73
C SER A 59 -14.17 -4.13 14.23
N ASP A 60 -13.35 -4.52 13.25
CA ASP A 60 -13.36 -5.87 12.68
C ASP A 60 -12.34 -6.84 13.32
N GLU A 61 -11.62 -6.43 14.38
CA GLU A 61 -10.67 -7.28 15.13
C GLU A 61 -11.33 -8.43 15.93
N LEU A 62 -12.66 -8.60 15.88
CA LEU A 62 -13.40 -9.56 16.71
C LEU A 62 -13.68 -10.93 16.05
N MET A 63 -13.07 -11.25 14.90
CA MET A 63 -13.26 -12.57 14.27
C MET A 63 -12.00 -13.42 14.35
N GLY A 64 -11.80 -13.97 15.56
CA GLY A 64 -11.20 -15.27 15.89
C GLY A 64 -10.14 -15.90 14.98
N VAL A 65 -9.00 -16.19 15.61
CA VAL A 65 -8.12 -17.34 15.32
C VAL A 65 -7.25 -17.23 14.05
N ALA A 66 -6.39 -16.22 14.00
CA ALA A 66 -5.07 -16.32 13.40
C ALA A 66 -4.21 -15.15 13.91
N GLN A 67 -2.89 -15.36 14.07
CA GLN A 67 -1.93 -14.27 14.24
C GLN A 67 -1.86 -13.46 12.93
N VAL A 68 -2.91 -12.72 12.60
CA VAL A 68 -2.89 -11.77 11.50
C VAL A 68 -2.15 -10.56 12.03
N ARG A 69 -1.03 -10.19 11.40
CA ARG A 69 -0.36 -8.91 11.66
C ARG A 69 -1.42 -7.81 11.66
N ASN A 70 -1.44 -6.96 12.68
CA ASN A 70 -2.40 -5.86 12.77
C ASN A 70 -2.36 -5.05 11.47
N ILE A 71 -3.51 -5.00 10.79
CA ILE A 71 -3.67 -4.21 9.58
C ILE A 71 -4.24 -2.87 10.02
N ASP A 72 -3.42 -1.83 9.99
CA ASP A 72 -3.83 -0.46 10.34
C ASP A 72 -4.52 0.25 9.18
N ALA A 73 -4.21 -0.15 7.94
CA ALA A 73 -4.83 0.43 6.75
C ALA A 73 -4.89 -0.55 5.57
N LEU A 74 -5.79 -0.27 4.64
CA LEU A 74 -5.90 -0.91 3.34
C LEU A 74 -5.58 0.12 2.26
N CYS A 75 -4.71 -0.25 1.33
CA CYS A 75 -4.43 0.57 0.16
C CYS A 75 -4.80 -0.17 -1.11
N TYR A 76 -5.54 0.52 -1.97
CA TYR A 76 -5.92 0.03 -3.28
C TYR A 76 -5.09 0.75 -4.33
N LEU A 77 -4.32 -0.02 -5.07
CA LEU A 77 -3.38 0.46 -6.07
C LEU A 77 -3.85 0.08 -7.48
N PRO A 78 -3.38 0.78 -8.51
CA PRO A 78 -3.56 0.35 -9.89
C PRO A 78 -3.04 -1.07 -10.05
N ARG A 79 -3.77 -1.91 -10.78
CA ARG A 79 -3.40 -3.32 -10.99
C ARG A 79 -2.02 -3.50 -11.63
N THR A 80 -1.52 -2.48 -12.34
CA THR A 80 -0.21 -2.47 -12.99
C THR A 80 0.92 -1.96 -12.10
N ALA A 81 0.62 -1.47 -10.89
CA ALA A 81 1.66 -1.00 -9.98
C ALA A 81 2.52 -2.17 -9.49
N THR A 82 3.80 -1.93 -9.32
CA THR A 82 4.76 -2.89 -8.78
C THR A 82 5.05 -2.55 -7.33
N VAL A 83 4.49 -3.34 -6.42
CA VAL A 83 4.74 -3.23 -4.98
C VAL A 83 5.08 -4.60 -4.43
N ASN A 84 6.20 -4.70 -3.72
CA ASN A 84 6.67 -5.90 -3.06
C ASN A 84 6.22 -5.93 -1.59
N ASN A 85 6.21 -7.13 -0.98
CA ASN A 85 5.87 -7.32 0.42
C ASN A 85 6.93 -6.79 1.41
N LYS A 86 8.12 -6.44 0.92
CA LYS A 86 9.17 -5.80 1.71
C LYS A 86 9.20 -4.28 1.53
N ASP A 87 8.50 -3.77 0.53
CA ASP A 87 8.45 -2.34 0.29
C ASP A 87 7.58 -1.67 1.36
N ARG A 88 7.80 -0.37 1.52
CA ARG A 88 6.97 0.49 2.34
C ARG A 88 6.19 1.44 1.46
N LEU A 89 5.05 1.90 1.95
CA LEU A 89 4.23 2.93 1.31
C LEU A 89 4.18 4.15 2.20
N LYS A 90 4.63 5.27 1.67
CA LYS A 90 4.53 6.58 2.31
C LYS A 90 3.32 7.31 1.75
N VAL A 91 2.42 7.75 2.63
CA VAL A 91 1.26 8.54 2.20
C VAL A 91 1.73 9.97 1.92
N VAL A 92 1.53 10.43 0.67
CA VAL A 92 1.94 11.76 0.20
C VAL A 92 0.75 12.71 0.19
N SER A 93 -0.41 12.21 -0.24
CA SER A 93 -1.66 12.99 -0.24
C SER A 93 -2.84 12.11 0.13
N LEU A 94 -3.73 12.65 0.96
CA LEU A 94 -5.05 12.09 1.24
C LEU A 94 -6.10 13.06 0.71
N HIS A 95 -6.94 12.57 -0.20
CA HIS A 95 -8.05 13.29 -0.80
C HIS A 95 -7.65 14.62 -1.44
N GLY A 96 -6.45 14.68 -2.03
CA GLY A 96 -5.89 15.88 -2.65
C GLY A 96 -5.28 16.90 -1.68
N GLU A 97 -5.22 16.59 -0.38
CA GLU A 97 -4.56 17.39 0.64
C GLU A 97 -3.27 16.69 1.12
N GLU A 98 -2.28 17.47 1.54
CA GLU A 98 -1.07 16.93 2.17
C GLU A 98 -1.42 16.55 3.63
N PRO A 99 -1.13 15.31 4.06
CA PRO A 99 -1.46 14.89 5.42
C PRO A 99 -0.64 15.67 6.44
N ASN A 100 -1.26 16.05 7.56
CA ASN A 100 -0.60 16.79 8.65
C ASN A 100 0.62 16.04 9.22
N GLU A 101 0.57 14.71 9.17
CA GLU A 101 1.67 13.83 9.56
C GLU A 101 2.00 12.91 8.39
N VAL A 102 3.23 13.02 7.91
CA VAL A 102 3.78 12.07 6.95
C VAL A 102 3.84 10.72 7.63
N THR A 103 3.11 9.76 7.06
CA THR A 103 2.94 8.45 7.67
C THR A 103 3.43 7.37 6.70
N THR A 104 4.44 6.60 7.12
CA THR A 104 4.90 5.43 6.37
C THR A 104 4.32 4.13 6.93
N TYR A 105 3.96 3.25 6.02
CA TYR A 105 3.39 1.95 6.30
C TYR A 105 4.24 0.84 5.66
N GLU A 106 4.32 -0.31 6.31
CA GLU A 106 4.88 -1.53 5.73
C GLU A 106 3.77 -2.42 5.14
N VAL A 107 4.09 -3.12 4.05
CA VAL A 107 3.17 -4.07 3.43
C VAL A 107 3.16 -5.37 4.25
N VAL A 108 2.07 -5.61 4.98
CA VAL A 108 1.92 -6.80 5.83
C VAL A 108 1.05 -7.89 5.20
N ALA A 109 0.24 -7.55 4.20
CA ALA A 109 -0.62 -8.49 3.50
C ALA A 109 -0.82 -8.10 2.03
N GLY A 110 -0.98 -9.09 1.14
CA GLY A 110 -1.11 -8.89 -0.30
C GLY A 110 0.22 -8.87 -1.05
N PRO A 111 0.25 -8.47 -2.34
CA PRO A 111 -0.86 -7.90 -3.13
C PRO A 111 -1.92 -8.93 -3.52
N ILE A 112 -3.18 -8.61 -3.26
CA ILE A 112 -4.34 -9.37 -3.75
C ILE A 112 -4.86 -8.67 -5.00
N PHE A 113 -4.82 -9.37 -6.14
CA PHE A 113 -5.26 -8.82 -7.42
C PHE A 113 -6.76 -9.01 -7.62
N ASP A 114 -7.47 -7.90 -7.82
CA ASP A 114 -8.82 -7.87 -8.37
C ASP A 114 -8.74 -7.61 -9.89
N SER A 115 -9.91 -7.64 -10.53
CA SER A 115 -10.20 -7.34 -11.92
C SER A 115 -9.69 -5.96 -12.36
N VAL A 116 -9.62 -5.00 -11.42
CA VAL A 116 -9.39 -3.57 -11.69
C VAL A 116 -8.22 -3.00 -10.90
N VAL A 117 -8.09 -3.38 -9.62
CA VAL A 117 -7.11 -2.86 -8.68
C VAL A 117 -6.35 -4.01 -8.03
N GLN A 118 -5.24 -3.70 -7.36
CA GLN A 118 -4.66 -4.60 -6.38
C GLN A 118 -4.85 -4.01 -4.98
N LYS A 119 -5.07 -4.89 -4.01
CA LYS A 119 -5.28 -4.54 -2.60
C LYS A 119 -4.06 -4.97 -1.79
N VAL A 120 -3.53 -4.07 -0.98
CA VAL A 120 -2.47 -4.35 0.00
C VAL A 120 -2.95 -3.98 1.40
N GLY A 121 -2.61 -4.80 2.37
CA GLY A 121 -2.78 -4.52 3.79
C GLY A 121 -1.51 -3.92 4.37
N LEU A 122 -1.68 -2.86 5.12
CA LEU A 122 -0.63 -1.99 5.60
C LEU A 122 -0.62 -1.94 7.13
N ALA A 123 0.57 -1.96 7.71
CA ALA A 123 0.77 -1.68 9.13
C ALA A 123 1.61 -0.42 9.30
N LEU A 124 1.25 0.39 10.29
CA LEU A 124 1.92 1.65 10.58
C LEU A 124 3.33 1.40 11.09
N VAL A 125 4.33 2.03 10.46
CA VAL A 125 5.71 1.98 10.94
C VAL A 125 5.83 2.93 12.14
N THR A 126 5.98 2.37 13.34
CA THR A 126 6.07 3.13 14.61
C THR A 126 7.47 3.11 15.22
N ASP A 127 8.42 2.43 14.59
CA ASP A 127 9.78 2.18 15.11
C ASP A 127 10.76 3.34 14.91
N GLY A 128 10.29 4.49 14.37
CA GLY A 128 11.12 5.64 14.09
C GLY A 128 12.02 5.51 12.85
N SER A 129 11.89 4.43 12.08
CA SER A 129 12.61 4.25 10.80
C SER A 129 12.02 5.06 9.64
N ASP A 130 11.12 6.00 9.95
CA ASP A 130 10.44 6.90 9.01
C ASP A 130 11.20 8.21 8.76
N THR A 131 12.27 8.47 9.53
CA THR A 131 13.09 9.68 9.41
C THR A 131 14.35 9.41 8.58
N ALA A 132 14.24 9.49 7.26
CA ALA A 132 15.38 9.68 6.35
C ALA A 132 15.05 10.81 5.38
#